data_AF-A0A5K1HEU3-F1
#
_entry.id   AF-A0A5K1HEU3-F1
#
_cell.length_a   1.000
_cell.length_b   1.000
_cell.length_c   1.000
_cell.angle_alpha   90.00
_cell.angle_beta   90.00
_cell.angle_gamma   90.00
#
_symmetry.space_group_name_H-M   'P 1'
#
loop_
_entity.id
_entity.type
_entity.pdbx_description
1 polymer ?
#
loop_
_entity_poly.entity_id
_entity_poly.type
_entity_poly.pdbx_seq_one_letter_code
_entity_poly.pdbx_strand_id
1 'polypeptide(L)' 'MAPEIPNKKYEGKSCDIFAAGVILFIMYAGNPPFEKATPTDPYYKLIKEKKYDIFWKAHARKRPVGFFSESFKDLF' A
#
# COMPACT_ATOMS: atom_id res chain seq x y z
N MET A 1 2.86 8.60 -6.65
CA MET A 1 1.72 9.22 -7.37
C MET A 1 0.55 8.26 -7.24
N ALA A 2 -0.62 8.75 -6.84
CA ALA A 2 -1.82 7.94 -6.72
C ALA A 2 -2.25 7.37 -8.09
N PRO A 3 -2.77 6.14 -8.14
CA PRO A 3 -3.03 5.39 -9.38
C PRO A 3 -4.04 6.06 -10.33
N GLU A 4 -4.89 6.96 -9.83
CA GLU A 4 -5.95 7.65 -10.56
C GLU A 4 -5.51 8.95 -11.27
N ILE A 5 -4.35 9.51 -10.90
CA ILE A 5 -3.84 10.78 -11.44
C ILE A 5 -3.67 10.79 -12.97
N PRO A 6 -3.25 9.69 -13.64
CA PRO A 6 -3.16 9.65 -15.10
C PRO A 6 -4.53 9.65 -15.82
N ASN A 7 -5.64 9.35 -15.12
CA ASN A 7 -6.93 9.04 -15.72
C ASN A 7 -7.99 10.15 -15.49
N LYS A 8 -7.73 11.41 -15.87
CA LYS A 8 -8.68 12.54 -16.13
C LYS A 8 -9.94 12.77 -15.22
N LYS A 9 -10.17 12.04 -14.14
CA LYS A 9 -11.15 12.25 -13.07
C LYS A 9 -10.37 12.31 -11.76
N TYR A 10 -9.66 13.41 -11.59
CA TYR A 10 -8.93 13.67 -10.36
C TYR A 10 -9.93 13.97 -9.25
N GLU A 11 -10.09 13.01 -8.34
CA GLU A 11 -10.77 13.23 -7.06
C GLU A 11 -9.70 13.42 -5.99
N GLY A 12 -9.31 14.68 -5.75
CA GLY A 12 -8.20 15.00 -4.85
C GLY A 12 -8.33 14.38 -3.46
N LYS A 13 -9.55 14.31 -2.90
CA LYS A 13 -9.80 13.68 -1.60
C LYS A 13 -9.41 12.20 -1.59
N SER A 14 -9.74 11.46 -2.64
CA SER A 14 -9.41 10.03 -2.76
C SER A 14 -7.91 9.84 -2.94
N CYS A 15 -7.26 10.71 -3.73
CA CYS A 15 -5.80 10.75 -3.87
C CYS A 15 -5.09 11.01 -2.54
N ASP A 16 -5.59 11.96 -1.74
CA ASP A 16 -5.00 12.37 -0.47
C ASP A 16 -5.12 11.27 0.58
N ILE A 17 -6.27 10.58 0.64
CA ILE A 17 -6.46 9.41 1.52
C ILE A 17 -5.50 8.28 1.13
N PHE A 18 -5.37 7.99 -0.17
CA PHE A 18 -4.42 7.00 -0.66
C PHE A 18 -2.98 7.37 -0.30
N ALA A 19 -2.59 8.63 -0.53
CA ALA A 19 -1.27 9.14 -0.19
C ALA A 19 -1.01 9.08 1.32
N ALA A 20 -1.99 9.41 2.15
CA ALA A 20 -1.90 9.29 3.60
C ALA A 20 -1.67 7.84 4.06
N GLY A 21 -2.36 6.86 3.44
CA GLY A 21 -2.12 5.43 3.71
C GLY A 21 -0.70 4.99 3.35
N VAL A 22 -0.16 5.45 2.21
CA VAL A 22 1.22 5.18 1.81
C VAL A 22 2.23 5.81 2.77
N ILE A 23 2.00 7.05 3.20
CA ILE A 23 2.86 7.74 4.17
C ILE A 23 2.81 7.04 5.54
N LEU A 24 1.63 6.65 6.01
CA LEU A 24 1.47 5.88 7.25
C LEU A 24 2.25 4.56 7.18
N PHE A 25 2.16 3.84 6.06
CA PHE A 25 2.94 2.64 5.83
C PHE A 25 4.44 2.91 5.92
N ILE A 26 4.93 3.98 5.27
CA ILE A 26 6.35 4.36 5.30
C ILE A 26 6.80 4.73 6.73
N MET A 27 5.99 5.47 7.49
CA MET A 27 6.33 5.83 8.87
C MET A 27 6.43 4.59 9.78
N TYR A 28 5.55 3.60 9.57
CA TYR A 28 5.50 2.40 10.38
C TYR A 28 6.55 1.35 9.98
N ALA A 29 6.64 1.04 8.68
CA ALA A 29 7.57 0.04 8.17
C ALA A 29 8.98 0.62 7.96
N GLY A 30 9.12 1.90 7.63
CA GLY A 30 10.40 2.50 7.25
C GLY A 30 10.79 2.25 5.78
N ASN A 31 9.91 1.66 4.98
CA ASN A 31 10.07 1.48 3.54
C ASN A 31 8.70 1.57 2.85
N PRO A 32 8.65 1.97 1.56
CA PRO A 32 7.38 2.09 0.85
C PRO A 32 6.72 0.72 0.62
N PRO A 33 5.37 0.68 0.51
CA PRO A 33 4.61 -0.55 0.23
C PRO A 33 4.72 -1.04 -1.23
N PHE A 34 5.11 -0.15 -2.15
CA PHE A 34 5.36 -0.41 -3.57
C PHE A 34 6.19 0.74 -4.14
N GLU A 35 6.88 0.54 -5.25
CA GLU A 35 7.71 1.57 -5.89
C GLU A 35 6.84 2.54 -6.70
N LYS A 36 5.87 2.00 -7.43
CA LYS A 36 4.93 2.78 -8.25
C LYS A 36 3.51 2.24 -8.10
N ALA A 37 2.52 3.14 -8.01
CA ALA A 37 1.11 2.76 -8.01
C ALA A 37 0.61 2.39 -9.42
N THR A 38 1.32 1.48 -10.08
CA THR A 38 1.02 1.04 -11.45
C THR A 38 0.67 -0.45 -11.44
N PRO A 39 -0.23 -0.91 -12.32
CA PRO A 39 -0.60 -2.34 -12.37
C PRO A 39 0.57 -3.31 -12.65
N THR A 40 1.69 -2.77 -13.12
CA THR A 40 2.93 -3.49 -13.40
C THR A 40 3.83 -3.64 -12.17
N ASP A 41 3.63 -2.84 -11.12
CA ASP A 41 4.39 -2.97 -9.88
C ASP A 41 3.94 -4.24 -9.15
N PRO A 42 4.88 -5.10 -8.74
CA PRO A 42 4.55 -6.42 -8.20
C PRO A 42 3.77 -6.35 -6.89
N TYR A 43 4.00 -5.33 -6.06
CA TYR A 43 3.30 -5.17 -4.78
C TYR A 43 1.98 -4.44 -4.97
N TYR A 44 1.95 -3.40 -5.80
CA TYR A 44 0.72 -2.68 -6.09
C TYR A 44 -0.31 -3.57 -6.80
N LYS A 45 0.14 -4.48 -7.68
CA LYS A 45 -0.73 -5.47 -8.31
C LYS A 45 -1.44 -6.36 -7.29
N LEU A 46 -0.76 -6.75 -6.20
CA LEU A 46 -1.37 -7.57 -5.14
C LEU A 46 -2.52 -6.82 -4.45
N ILE A 47 -2.34 -5.53 -4.17
CA ILE A 47 -3.40 -4.68 -3.61
C ILE A 47 -4.57 -4.59 -4.59
N LYS A 48 -4.28 -4.30 -5.87
CA LYS A 48 -5.29 -4.19 -6.93
C LYS A 48 -6.10 -5.47 -7.13
N GLU A 49 -5.47 -6.64 -7.01
CA GLU A 49 -6.10 -7.96 -7.12
C GLU A 49 -6.71 -8.45 -5.79
N LYS A 50 -6.71 -7.62 -4.73
CA LYS A 50 -7.19 -7.97 -3.38
C LYS A 50 -6.47 -9.17 -2.74
N LYS A 51 -5.20 -9.39 -3.11
CA LYS A 51 -4.33 -10.46 -2.58
C LYS A 51 -3.53 -9.96 -1.37
N TYR A 52 -4.24 -9.45 -0.36
CA TYR A 52 -3.66 -8.83 0.83
C TYR A 52 -2.78 -9.81 1.63
N ASP A 53 -3.15 -11.09 1.71
CA ASP A 53 -2.35 -12.11 2.41
C ASP A 53 -0.92 -12.21 1.85
N ILE A 54 -0.79 -12.18 0.53
CA ILE A 54 0.50 -12.28 -0.16
C ILE A 54 1.28 -10.99 0.04
N PHE A 55 0.60 -9.84 -0.05
CA PHE A 55 1.19 -8.53 0.20
C PHE A 55 1.80 -8.45 1.60
N TRP A 56 1.05 -8.83 2.64
CA TRP A 56 1.53 -8.79 4.02
C TRP A 56 2.63 -9.82 4.29
N LYS A 57 2.51 -11.03 3.75
CA LYS A 57 3.58 -12.05 3.85
C LYS A 57 4.89 -11.57 3.25
N ALA A 58 4.84 -10.88 2.11
CA ALA A 58 6.03 -10.34 1.47
C ALA A 58 6.69 -9.23 2.31
N HIS A 59 5.90 -8.32 2.88
CA HIS A 59 6.40 -7.23 3.72
C HIS A 59 6.87 -7.68 5.12
N ALA A 60 6.31 -8.77 5.65
CA ALA A 60 6.68 -9.33 6.94
C ALA A 60 7.93 -10.23 6.90
N ARG A 61 8.41 -10.64 5.72
CA ARG A 61 9.45 -11.69 5.56
C ARG A 61 10.75 -11.43 6.34
N LYS A 62 11.13 -10.17 6.54
CA LYS A 62 12.35 -9.75 7.26
C LYS A 62 12.04 -9.06 8.60
N ARG A 63 10.82 -9.20 9.10
CA ARG A 63 10.32 -8.54 10.31
C ARG A 63 10.04 -9.58 11.40
N PRO A 64 10.04 -9.18 12.68
CA PRO A 64 9.53 -10.03 13.75
C PRO A 64 8.09 -10.49 13.50
N VAL A 65 7.73 -11.64 14.03
CA VAL A 65 6.34 -12.12 14.01
C VAL A 65 5.44 -11.10 14.70
N GLY A 66 4.31 -10.78 14.07
CA GLY A 66 3.37 -9.78 14.59
C GLY A 66 3.81 -8.33 14.37
N PHE A 67 4.88 -8.07 13.60
CA PHE A 67 5.29 -6.69 13.28
C PHE A 67 4.16 -5.88 12.63
N PHE A 68 3.31 -6.47 11.80
CA PHE A 68 2.07 -5.84 11.35
C PHE A 68 0.90 -6.44 12.14
N SER A 69 0.31 -5.67 13.05
CA SER A 69 -0.90 -6.08 13.77
C SER A 69 -2.11 -6.13 12.84
N GLU A 70 -3.12 -6.93 13.17
CA GLU A 70 -4.37 -6.97 12.39
C GLU A 70 -5.02 -5.58 12.30
N SER A 71 -5.03 -4.83 13.41
CA SER A 71 -5.55 -3.46 13.43
C SER A 71 -4.81 -2.51 12.49
N PHE A 72 -3.51 -2.72 12.27
CA PHE A 72 -2.75 -1.92 11.31
C PHE A 72 -3.07 -2.32 9.87
N LYS A 73 -3.22 -3.63 9.63
CA LYS A 73 -3.61 -4.15 8.30
C LYS A 73 -5.00 -3.68 7.90
N ASP A 74 -5.94 -3.58 8.83
CA ASP A 74 -7.31 -3.10 8.57
C ASP A 74 -7.37 -1.63 8.15
N LEU A 75 -6.33 -0.84 8.44
CA LEU A 75 -6.22 0.56 8.01
C LEU A 75 -5.79 0.72 6.54
N PHE A 76 -5.40 -0.36 5.87
CA PHE A 76 -4.70 -0.34 4.59
C PHE A 76 -5.36 -1.23 3.52
#